data_AF-A0A7L3GT41-F1
#
_entry.id   AF-A0A7L3GT41-F1
#
_cell.length_a   1.000
_cell.length_b   1.000
_cell.length_c   1.000
_cell.angle_alpha   90.00
_cell.angle_beta   90.00
_cell.angle_gamma   90.00
#
_symmetry.space_group_name_H-M   'P 1'
#
loop_
_entity.id
_entity.type
_entity.pdbx_description
1 polymer ?
#
loop_
_entity_poly.entity_id
_entity_poly.type
_entity_poly.pdbx_seq_one_letter_code
_entity_poly.pdbx_strand_id
1 'polypeptide(L)'
;RYVFSWHCPDGPGFSCPLLVDTTGAYFRRDGIAGNYLGGMSPPEAEEPDPGDLSVDHDFFQEQVWPRLARRVPAFASLRPRGAWAGYYDHNAFDRNGVLGPHPRLENLFLAAGFSGHGLQHAPAAGRAVAELVVKGGYKSLDLQRLGWRRLVEGEPLEEDGV
;
A
#
# COMPACT_ATOMS: atom_id res chain seq x y z
N ARG A 1 9.53 -3.32 -1.13
CA ARG A 1 8.82 -3.12 -2.43
C ARG A 1 9.25 -1.84 -3.11
N TYR A 2 9.23 -1.81 -4.46
CA TYR A 2 9.76 -0.71 -5.26
C TYR A 2 8.66 0.23 -5.78
N VAL A 3 8.98 1.51 -5.86
CA VAL A 3 8.20 2.51 -6.60
C VAL A 3 9.14 3.20 -7.58
N PHE A 4 8.63 3.37 -8.79
CA PHE A 4 9.35 4.00 -9.89
C PHE A 4 8.63 5.28 -10.29
N SER A 5 9.41 6.27 -10.73
CA SER A 5 8.93 7.51 -11.32
C SER A 5 9.50 7.67 -12.72
N TRP A 6 8.71 8.21 -13.63
CA TRP A 6 9.11 8.45 -15.01
C TRP A 6 8.45 9.69 -15.57
N HIS A 7 9.02 10.19 -16.65
CA HIS A 7 8.49 11.29 -17.44
C HIS A 7 8.04 10.78 -18.80
N CYS A 8 6.82 11.12 -19.21
CA CYS A 8 6.27 10.82 -20.52
C CYS A 8 5.36 11.98 -20.96
N PRO A 9 5.84 12.92 -21.79
CA PRO A 9 5.08 14.11 -22.15
C PRO A 9 3.81 13.78 -22.95
N ASP A 10 3.86 12.72 -23.76
CA ASP A 10 2.74 12.22 -24.57
C ASP A 10 1.83 11.25 -23.79
N GLY A 11 2.07 11.08 -22.49
CA GLY A 11 1.31 10.19 -21.62
C GLY A 11 -0.11 10.71 -21.28
N PRO A 12 -0.92 9.91 -20.56
CA PRO A 12 -2.29 10.26 -20.21
C PRO A 12 -2.41 11.62 -19.48
N GLY A 13 -3.34 12.48 -19.92
CA GLY A 13 -3.53 13.86 -19.45
C GLY A 13 -4.00 14.04 -17.98
N PHE A 14 -4.46 15.24 -17.64
CA PHE A 14 -4.86 15.61 -16.27
C PHE A 14 -6.02 14.80 -15.69
N SER A 15 -6.91 14.31 -16.54
CA SER A 15 -8.04 13.47 -16.16
C SER A 15 -7.67 12.00 -15.94
N CYS A 16 -6.38 11.64 -16.05
CA CYS A 16 -5.93 10.28 -15.78
C CYS A 16 -6.12 9.93 -14.30
N PRO A 17 -6.90 8.89 -13.96
CA PRO A 17 -6.99 8.42 -12.60
C PRO A 17 -5.72 7.68 -12.17
N LEU A 18 -5.66 7.26 -10.91
CA LEU A 18 -4.86 6.09 -10.55
C LEU A 18 -5.38 4.90 -11.36
N LEU A 19 -4.51 4.28 -12.14
CA LEU A 19 -4.81 3.06 -12.87
C LEU A 19 -4.11 1.89 -12.19
N VAL A 20 -4.86 0.83 -11.93
CA VAL A 20 -4.33 -0.49 -11.56
C VAL A 20 -4.70 -1.45 -12.68
N ASP A 21 -3.70 -2.02 -13.33
CA ASP A 21 -3.86 -3.00 -14.39
C ASP A 21 -4.12 -4.39 -13.80
N THR A 22 -4.79 -5.27 -14.56
CA THR A 22 -5.05 -6.66 -14.15
C THR A 22 -3.78 -7.49 -13.93
N THR A 23 -2.63 -7.04 -14.44
CA THR A 23 -1.32 -7.63 -14.14
C THR A 23 -0.73 -7.19 -12.80
N GLY A 24 -1.38 -6.28 -12.07
CA GLY A 24 -0.88 -5.68 -10.83
C GLY A 24 0.00 -4.45 -11.04
N ALA A 25 0.40 -4.14 -12.27
CA ALA A 25 1.10 -2.89 -12.57
C ALA A 25 0.15 -1.71 -12.37
N TYR A 26 0.61 -0.67 -11.67
CA TYR A 26 -0.19 0.52 -11.43
C TYR A 26 0.60 1.78 -11.73
N PHE A 27 -0.12 2.86 -12.02
CA PHE A 27 0.48 4.19 -12.08
C PHE A 27 -0.54 5.27 -11.75
N ARG A 28 -0.04 6.42 -11.29
CA ARG A 28 -0.79 7.68 -11.26
C ARG A 28 0.07 8.79 -11.83
N ARG A 29 -0.60 9.85 -12.29
CA ARG A 29 0.07 11.11 -12.60
C ARG A 29 0.67 11.72 -11.33
N ASP A 30 1.82 12.38 -11.49
CA ASP A 30 2.50 13.11 -10.45
C ASP A 30 2.77 14.57 -10.90
N GLY A 31 2.00 15.50 -10.34
CA GLY A 31 2.04 16.90 -10.74
C GLY A 31 1.57 17.15 -12.19
N ILE A 32 2.02 18.28 -12.75
CA ILE A 32 1.48 18.81 -14.01
C ILE A 32 2.37 18.58 -15.24
N ALA A 33 3.65 18.26 -15.02
CA ALA A 33 4.68 18.28 -16.06
C ALA A 33 4.95 16.89 -16.70
N GLY A 34 3.89 16.12 -16.96
CA GLY A 34 4.01 14.81 -17.61
C GLY A 34 4.82 13.78 -16.82
N ASN A 35 4.87 13.92 -15.49
CA ASN A 35 5.48 12.92 -14.61
C ASN A 35 4.43 11.95 -14.09
N TYR A 36 4.88 10.74 -13.81
CA TYR A 36 4.09 9.65 -13.30
C TYR A 36 4.91 8.89 -12.26
N LEU A 37 4.19 8.21 -11.37
CA LEU A 37 4.77 7.23 -10.46
C LEU A 37 3.91 5.99 -10.43
N GLY A 38 4.54 4.87 -10.15
CA GLY A 38 3.88 3.59 -10.13
C GLY A 38 4.85 2.45 -9.91
N GLY A 39 4.38 1.24 -10.16
CA GLY A 39 5.17 0.05 -9.94
C GLY A 39 4.30 -1.18 -10.01
N MET A 40 4.80 -2.25 -9.43
CA MET A 40 4.11 -3.53 -9.30
C MET A 40 4.70 -4.22 -8.08
N SER A 41 3.88 -4.94 -7.32
CA SER A 41 4.41 -5.83 -6.28
C SER A 41 5.04 -7.05 -6.96
N PRO A 42 6.26 -7.46 -6.56
CA PRO A 42 6.80 -8.74 -6.97
C PRO A 42 5.87 -9.89 -6.53
N PRO A 43 5.88 -11.04 -7.25
CA PRO A 43 5.31 -12.27 -6.73
C PRO A 43 5.90 -12.64 -5.37
N GLU A 44 5.16 -13.36 -4.53
CA GLU A 44 5.63 -13.74 -3.19
C GLU A 44 6.94 -14.54 -3.22
N ALA A 45 7.13 -15.39 -4.23
CA ALA A 45 8.35 -16.17 -4.43
C ALA A 45 9.58 -15.31 -4.81
N GLU A 46 9.37 -14.07 -5.22
CA GLU A 46 10.38 -13.10 -5.64
C GLU A 46 10.35 -11.85 -4.73
N GLU A 47 9.71 -11.92 -3.56
CA GLU A 47 9.68 -10.78 -2.63
C GLU A 47 11.12 -10.52 -2.12
N PRO A 48 11.61 -9.26 -2.22
CA PRO A 48 12.98 -8.94 -1.86
C PRO A 48 13.23 -9.06 -0.35
N ASP A 49 14.50 -9.26 0.02
CA ASP A 49 14.93 -9.26 1.41
C ASP A 49 14.57 -7.91 2.08
N PRO A 50 13.76 -7.90 3.16
CA PRO A 50 13.45 -6.66 3.87
C PRO A 50 14.70 -6.01 4.52
N GLY A 51 15.80 -6.75 4.69
CA GLY A 51 17.08 -6.19 5.12
C GLY A 51 17.74 -5.26 4.08
N ASP A 52 17.31 -5.31 2.82
CA ASP A 52 17.87 -4.52 1.73
C ASP A 52 16.82 -3.59 1.10
N LEU A 53 17.15 -2.30 1.05
CA LEU A 53 16.33 -1.27 0.39
C LEU A 53 16.94 -0.80 -0.94
N SER A 54 17.88 -1.58 -1.49
CA SER A 54 18.33 -1.40 -2.86
C SER A 54 17.14 -1.56 -3.83
N VAL A 55 17.17 -0.80 -4.91
CA VAL A 55 16.13 -0.88 -5.94
C VAL A 55 16.60 -1.83 -7.03
N ASP A 56 15.82 -2.85 -7.31
CA ASP A 56 15.95 -3.65 -8.52
C ASP A 56 15.41 -2.85 -9.70
N HIS A 57 16.32 -2.29 -10.50
CA HIS A 57 15.96 -1.53 -11.70
C HIS A 57 15.60 -2.45 -12.88
N ASP A 58 16.07 -3.69 -12.90
CA ASP A 58 15.75 -4.65 -13.96
C ASP A 58 14.29 -5.11 -13.81
N PHE A 59 13.79 -5.24 -12.58
CA PHE A 59 12.37 -5.45 -12.32
C PHE A 59 11.48 -4.40 -13.01
N PHE A 60 11.90 -3.13 -13.06
CA PHE A 60 11.16 -2.13 -13.81
C PHE A 60 11.18 -2.39 -15.32
N GLN A 61 12.35 -2.69 -15.89
CA GLN A 61 12.54 -2.90 -17.33
C GLN A 61 11.82 -4.16 -17.82
N GLU A 62 11.86 -5.23 -17.04
CA GLU A 62 11.39 -6.56 -17.42
C GLU A 62 9.94 -6.79 -17.02
N GLN A 63 9.53 -6.26 -15.86
CA GLN A 63 8.22 -6.57 -15.31
C GLN A 63 7.25 -5.39 -15.42
N VAL A 64 7.63 -4.19 -14.97
CA VAL A 64 6.70 -3.06 -14.87
C VAL A 64 6.46 -2.40 -16.24
N TRP A 65 7.53 -1.98 -16.93
CA TRP A 65 7.42 -1.16 -18.13
C TRP A 65 6.69 -1.86 -19.28
N PRO A 66 6.94 -3.14 -19.63
CA PRO A 66 6.25 -3.79 -20.74
C PRO A 66 4.73 -3.87 -20.52
N ARG A 67 4.30 -4.09 -19.27
CA ARG A 67 2.87 -4.13 -18.89
C ARG A 67 2.24 -2.75 -19.01
N LEU A 68 2.92 -1.71 -18.50
CA LEU A 68 2.47 -0.33 -18.61
C LEU A 68 2.41 0.16 -20.06
N ALA A 69 3.42 -0.13 -20.88
CA ALA A 69 3.44 0.24 -22.30
C ALA A 69 2.36 -0.48 -23.11
N ARG A 70 2.05 -1.74 -22.75
CA ARG A 70 0.93 -2.47 -23.35
C ARG A 70 -0.43 -1.85 -23.00
N ARG A 71 -0.64 -1.44 -21.75
CA ARG A 71 -1.90 -0.80 -21.30
C ARG A 71 -2.04 0.63 -21.82
N VAL A 72 -0.95 1.38 -21.87
CA VAL A 72 -0.88 2.79 -22.27
C VAL A 72 0.21 2.92 -23.33
N PRO A 73 -0.12 2.84 -24.63
CA PRO A 73 0.88 2.82 -25.71
C PRO A 73 1.88 3.99 -25.69
N ALA A 74 1.49 5.17 -25.21
CA ALA A 74 2.39 6.33 -25.07
C ALA A 74 3.60 6.04 -24.17
N PHE A 75 3.43 5.17 -23.17
CA PHE A 75 4.49 4.75 -22.25
C PHE A 75 5.58 3.91 -22.91
N ALA A 76 5.44 3.50 -24.17
CA ALA A 76 6.56 2.96 -24.96
C ALA A 76 7.73 3.96 -25.07
N SER A 77 7.48 5.26 -24.87
CA SER A 77 8.48 6.33 -24.91
C SER A 77 8.84 6.92 -23.54
N LEU A 78 8.38 6.31 -22.44
CA LEU A 78 8.62 6.83 -21.10
C LEU A 78 10.13 6.88 -20.80
N ARG A 79 10.51 7.80 -19.91
CA ARG A 79 11.90 7.94 -19.43
C ARG A 79 11.94 7.82 -17.91
N PRO A 80 12.60 6.79 -17.34
CA PRO A 80 12.77 6.69 -15.90
C PRO A 80 13.43 7.95 -15.32
N ARG A 81 12.97 8.37 -14.14
CA ARG A 81 13.46 9.58 -13.45
C ARG A 81 14.05 9.28 -12.08
N GLY A 82 13.52 8.29 -11.39
CA GLY A 82 13.97 7.90 -10.07
C GLY A 82 13.17 6.73 -9.54
N ALA A 83 13.66 6.11 -8.49
CA ALA A 83 13.01 4.98 -7.85
C ALA A 83 13.41 4.91 -6.37
N TRP A 84 12.59 4.26 -5.57
CA TRP A 84 12.89 3.98 -4.18
C TRP A 84 12.27 2.66 -3.74
N ALA A 85 12.88 2.00 -2.77
CA ALA A 85 12.30 0.89 -2.06
C ALA A 85 11.70 1.36 -0.73
N GLY A 86 10.66 0.68 -0.27
CA GLY A 86 10.03 0.92 1.02
C GLY A 86 9.54 -0.37 1.66
N TYR A 87 9.45 -0.30 2.99
CA TYR A 87 8.81 -1.34 3.80
C TYR A 87 7.32 -1.37 3.56
N TYR A 88 6.78 -2.59 3.54
CA TYR A 88 5.36 -2.84 3.45
C TYR A 88 4.93 -3.56 4.72
N ASP A 89 4.20 -2.84 5.58
CA ASP A 89 3.69 -3.39 6.84
C ASP A 89 2.53 -4.35 6.56
N HIS A 90 2.86 -5.62 6.35
CA HIS A 90 1.92 -6.67 5.97
C HIS A 90 1.47 -7.49 7.18
N ASN A 91 0.16 -7.57 7.39
CA ASN A 91 -0.44 -8.55 8.27
C ASN A 91 -0.70 -9.85 7.50
N ALA A 92 0.13 -10.86 7.75
CA ALA A 92 0.02 -12.17 7.11
C ALA A 92 -1.21 -12.99 7.54
N PHE A 93 -1.90 -12.61 8.63
CA PHE A 93 -3.07 -13.35 9.12
C PHE A 93 -4.29 -13.16 8.21
N ASP A 94 -4.67 -11.90 7.97
CA ASP A 94 -5.89 -11.56 7.23
C ASP A 94 -5.78 -10.26 6.42
N ARG A 95 -4.57 -9.72 6.27
CA ARG A 95 -4.28 -8.51 5.49
C ARG A 95 -4.99 -7.25 6.00
N ASN A 96 -5.58 -7.30 7.19
CA ASN A 96 -6.25 -6.18 7.82
C ASN A 96 -5.42 -5.55 8.94
N GLY A 97 -5.63 -4.27 9.21
CA GLY A 97 -4.95 -3.58 10.31
C GLY A 97 -5.26 -4.21 11.68
N VAL A 98 -4.31 -4.17 12.59
CA VAL A 98 -4.49 -4.50 14.00
C VAL A 98 -4.48 -3.20 14.80
N LEU A 99 -5.64 -2.83 15.34
CA LEU A 99 -5.86 -1.60 16.08
C LEU A 99 -6.58 -1.86 17.40
N GLY A 100 -5.98 -1.45 18.51
CA GLY A 100 -6.61 -1.49 19.82
C GLY A 100 -5.67 -1.82 20.98
N PRO A 101 -6.21 -1.92 22.20
CA PRO A 101 -5.43 -2.28 23.39
C PRO A 101 -4.92 -3.73 23.31
N HIS A 102 -3.70 -3.96 23.75
CA HIS A 102 -3.13 -5.30 23.83
C HIS A 102 -3.82 -6.12 24.93
N PRO A 103 -4.23 -7.38 24.69
CA PRO A 103 -5.10 -8.13 25.60
C PRO A 103 -4.43 -8.52 26.93
N ARG A 104 -3.10 -8.48 27.00
CA ARG A 104 -2.32 -8.91 28.19
C ARG A 104 -1.40 -7.83 28.76
N LEU A 105 -1.28 -6.68 28.10
CA LEU A 105 -0.33 -5.63 28.47
C LEU A 105 -1.10 -4.33 28.66
N GLU A 106 -1.20 -3.91 29.92
CA GLU A 106 -1.85 -2.66 30.27
C GLU A 106 -1.11 -1.48 29.63
N ASN A 107 -1.87 -0.46 29.21
CA ASN A 107 -1.37 0.76 28.57
C ASN A 107 -0.58 0.56 27.26
N LEU A 108 -0.59 -0.64 26.67
CA LEU A 108 -0.08 -0.88 25.32
C LEU A 108 -1.23 -0.85 24.30
N PHE A 109 -1.12 0.03 23.31
CA PHE A 109 -2.03 0.10 22.17
C PHE A 109 -1.26 -0.21 20.89
N LEU A 110 -1.83 -1.03 20.02
CA LEU A 110 -1.28 -1.31 18.70
C LEU A 110 -2.07 -0.57 17.63
N ALA A 111 -1.38 -0.10 16.60
CA ALA A 111 -1.94 0.36 15.33
C ALA A 111 -0.92 0.03 14.23
N ALA A 112 -0.98 -1.19 13.69
CA ALA A 112 -0.01 -1.74 12.74
C ALA A 112 -0.68 -2.74 11.77
N GLY A 113 0.06 -3.27 10.80
CA GLY A 113 -0.38 -4.35 9.91
C GLY A 113 -1.37 -3.93 8.83
N PHE A 114 -1.42 -2.64 8.47
CA PHE A 114 -2.44 -2.11 7.55
C PHE A 114 -2.32 -2.60 6.09
N SER A 115 -1.29 -3.37 5.74
CA SER A 115 -1.16 -4.13 4.50
C SER A 115 -1.43 -3.31 3.22
N GLY A 116 -0.89 -2.09 3.16
CA GLY A 116 -1.02 -1.18 2.01
C GLY A 116 -2.12 -0.13 2.14
N HIS A 117 -3.06 -0.32 3.07
CA HIS A 117 -4.15 0.62 3.32
C HIS A 117 -3.77 1.72 4.32
N GLY A 118 -2.55 1.67 4.87
CA GLY A 118 -2.12 2.54 5.97
C GLY A 118 -2.29 4.03 5.67
N LEU A 119 -1.96 4.48 4.46
CA LEU A 119 -2.14 5.89 4.07
C LEU A 119 -3.61 6.32 4.09
N GLN A 120 -4.49 5.47 3.56
CA GLN A 120 -5.93 5.75 3.49
C GLN A 120 -6.59 5.67 4.88
N HIS A 121 -6.15 4.73 5.72
CA HIS A 121 -6.73 4.47 7.03
C HIS A 121 -6.13 5.33 8.15
N ALA A 122 -4.96 5.94 7.96
CA ALA A 122 -4.24 6.71 8.98
C ALA A 122 -5.10 7.75 9.72
N PRO A 123 -5.95 8.57 9.06
CA PRO A 123 -6.77 9.55 9.77
C PRO A 123 -7.77 8.92 10.75
N ALA A 124 -8.44 7.83 10.33
CA ALA A 124 -9.40 7.11 11.16
C ALA A 124 -8.69 6.32 12.27
N ALA A 125 -7.59 5.64 11.93
CA ALA A 125 -6.77 4.89 12.88
C ALA A 125 -6.20 5.79 13.99
N GLY A 126 -5.59 6.92 13.62
CA GLY A 126 -5.05 7.87 14.59
C GLY A 126 -6.11 8.43 15.53
N ARG A 127 -7.30 8.77 15.01
CA ARG A 127 -8.44 9.20 15.84
C ARG A 127 -8.88 8.11 16.79
N ALA A 128 -9.03 6.87 16.31
CA ALA A 128 -9.47 5.75 17.12
C ALA A 128 -8.51 5.45 18.28
N VAL A 129 -7.19 5.47 18.03
CA VAL A 129 -6.18 5.33 19.08
C VAL A 129 -6.27 6.47 20.09
N ALA A 130 -6.41 7.72 19.63
CA ALA A 130 -6.56 8.87 20.53
C ALA A 130 -7.82 8.77 21.42
N GLU A 131 -8.94 8.30 20.86
CA GLU A 131 -10.18 8.08 21.61
C GLU A 131 -10.04 6.95 22.64
N LEU A 132 -9.37 5.85 22.29
CA LEU A 132 -9.05 4.78 23.23
C LEU A 132 -8.22 5.29 24.41
N VAL A 133 -7.17 6.07 24.13
CA VAL A 133 -6.25 6.59 25.16
C VAL A 133 -6.93 7.64 26.05
N VAL A 134 -7.63 8.61 25.47
CA VAL A 134 -8.15 9.77 26.20
C VAL A 134 -9.56 9.54 26.75
N LYS A 135 -10.37 8.72 26.08
CA LYS A 135 -11.80 8.52 26.38
C LYS A 135 -12.14 7.10 26.81
N GLY A 136 -11.18 6.18 26.82
CA GLY A 136 -11.37 4.78 27.24
C GLY A 136 -12.20 3.94 26.28
N GLY A 137 -12.41 4.38 25.04
CA GLY A 137 -13.22 3.66 24.06
C GLY A 137 -13.42 4.43 22.77
N TYR A 138 -13.73 3.70 21.69
CA TYR A 138 -14.13 4.30 20.41
C TYR A 138 -15.35 5.19 20.57
N LYS A 139 -15.35 6.37 19.92
CA LYS A 139 -16.45 7.35 19.95
C LYS A 139 -16.95 7.69 18.54
N SER A 140 -16.04 7.92 17.60
CA SER A 140 -16.41 8.35 16.25
C SER A 140 -16.72 7.18 15.32
N LEU A 141 -15.95 6.09 15.42
CA LEU A 141 -16.06 4.91 14.57
C LEU A 141 -15.65 3.69 15.38
N ASP A 142 -16.51 2.67 15.41
CA ASP A 142 -16.19 1.42 16.09
C ASP A 142 -15.23 0.57 15.25
N LEU A 143 -13.99 0.42 15.75
CA LEU A 143 -12.94 -0.38 15.12
C LEU A 143 -12.65 -1.67 15.91
N GLN A 144 -13.56 -2.14 16.75
CA GLN A 144 -13.39 -3.40 17.50
C GLN A 144 -13.07 -4.60 16.60
N ARG A 145 -13.59 -4.63 15.37
CA ARG A 145 -13.28 -5.66 14.37
C ARG A 145 -11.81 -5.69 13.95
N LEU A 146 -11.08 -4.58 14.09
CA LEU A 146 -9.64 -4.52 13.87
C LEU A 146 -8.83 -4.86 15.13
N GLY A 147 -9.47 -5.19 16.26
CA GLY A 147 -8.81 -5.54 17.51
C GLY A 147 -8.21 -6.94 17.55
N TRP A 148 -7.49 -7.22 18.64
CA TRP A 148 -6.77 -8.48 18.88
C TRP A 148 -7.64 -9.73 18.97
N ARG A 149 -8.92 -9.59 19.35
CA ARG A 149 -9.84 -10.72 19.58
C ARG A 149 -9.78 -11.72 18.43
N ARG A 150 -9.85 -11.21 17.19
CA ARG A 150 -9.88 -12.01 15.98
C ARG A 150 -8.58 -12.80 15.75
N LEU A 151 -7.42 -12.24 16.11
CA LEU A 151 -6.12 -12.93 16.03
C LEU A 151 -6.02 -14.02 17.11
N VAL A 152 -6.54 -13.75 18.31
CA VAL A 152 -6.51 -14.69 19.45
C VAL A 152 -7.46 -15.87 19.22
N GLU A 153 -8.64 -15.59 18.67
CA GLU A 153 -9.69 -16.58 18.42
C GLU A 153 -9.51 -17.31 17.08
N GLY A 154 -8.59 -16.84 16.22
CA GLY A 154 -8.37 -17.44 14.91
C GLY A 154 -9.48 -17.16 13.91
N GLU A 155 -10.18 -16.03 14.05
CA GLU A 155 -11.27 -15.58 13.19
C GLU A 155 -10.76 -14.47 12.24
N PRO A 156 -10.33 -14.79 11.01
CA PRO A 156 -9.85 -13.75 10.09
C PRO A 156 -10.98 -12.77 9.72
N LEU A 157 -10.62 -11.50 9.54
CA LEU A 157 -11.53 -10.53 8.95
C LEU A 157 -11.54 -10.71 7.44
N GLU A 158 -12.52 -11.43 6.92
CA GLU A 158 -12.70 -11.60 5.48
C GLU A 158 -13.24 -10.31 4.84
N GLU A 159 -12.67 -9.92 3.69
CA GLU A 159 -13.21 -8.88 2.84
C GLU A 159 -14.18 -9.50 1.84
N ASP A 160 -15.48 -9.32 2.05
CA ASP A 160 -16.50 -9.66 1.06
C ASP A 160 -16.47 -8.61 -0.07
N GLY A 161 -15.76 -8.90 -1.16
CA GLY A 161 -15.95 -8.20 -2.45
C GLY A 161 -14.77 -7.40 -3.00
N VAL A 162 -13.72 -8.11 -3.43
CA VAL A 162 -12.87 -7.70 -4.57
C VAL A 162 -12.79 -8.85 -5.57
#